data_AF-X1HT61-F1
#
_entry.id   AF-X1HT61-F1
#
_cell.length_a   1.000
_cell.length_b   1.000
_cell.length_c   1.000
_cell.angle_alpha   90.00
_cell.angle_beta   90.00
_cell.angle_gamma   90.00
#
_symmetry.space_group_name_H-M   'P 1'
#
loop_
_entity.id
_entity.type
_entity.pdbx_description
1 polymer ?
#
loop_
_entity_poly.entity_id
_entity_poly.type
_entity_poly.pdbx_seq_one_letter_code
_entity_poly.pdbx_strand_id
1 'polypeptide(L)'
;QSIKVNDLQNLIDNQVRESKILEYKESLPDNTDAKKKEFLADVSSFSNTSGGHLIFGIRETDGLPSDLLGLSIENIDAEILRLENIIRDGIEPRIPSISFQDIPLKNSKIILIIYIPRSWTLPHMVIFGGHSRFYARNSAGKYPLDVAEIRSLFLLSETTSQQIRSFRYRRISNIISGETPIWLDEGPKMVLHIIPLTSFGLAKKFDLSSQIKMRSGLRPINSSGWNPRYNFDGFLAFDTYGAYTQLFHNGIIEAVNANIIGGGTRHTKIPSVPYERELIQAIP
;
A
#
# COMPACT_ATOMS: atom_id res chain seq x y z
N GLN A 1 3.22 -13.54 -0.34
CA GLN A 1 3.71 -14.92 -0.51
C GLN A 1 4.25 -15.02 -1.93
N SER A 2 5.37 -15.73 -2.15
CA SER A 2 5.93 -15.90 -3.49
C SER A 2 5.14 -17.00 -4.22
N ILE A 3 4.59 -16.67 -5.39
CA ILE A 3 3.85 -17.62 -6.25
C ILE A 3 4.86 -18.56 -6.90
N LYS A 4 4.56 -19.86 -6.98
CA LYS A 4 5.42 -20.88 -7.57
C LYS A 4 4.79 -21.49 -8.82
N VAL A 5 5.60 -22.21 -9.61
CA VAL A 5 5.14 -22.95 -10.80
C VAL A 5 3.96 -23.88 -10.49
N ASN A 6 3.98 -24.56 -9.34
CA ASN A 6 2.90 -25.47 -8.95
C ASN A 6 1.57 -24.74 -8.73
N ASP A 7 1.60 -23.49 -8.27
CA ASP A 7 0.39 -22.69 -8.09
C ASP A 7 -0.23 -22.36 -9.46
N LEU A 8 0.61 -22.07 -10.47
CA LEU A 8 0.15 -21.85 -11.85
C LEU A 8 -0.43 -23.12 -12.48
N GLN A 9 0.20 -24.28 -12.23
CA GLN A 9 -0.34 -25.55 -12.70
C GLN A 9 -1.70 -25.84 -12.06
N ASN A 10 -1.86 -25.57 -10.75
CA ASN A 10 -3.15 -25.69 -10.08
C ASN A 10 -4.23 -24.76 -10.69
N LEU A 11 -3.87 -23.58 -11.19
CA LEU A 11 -4.84 -22.71 -11.89
C LEU A 11 -5.35 -23.36 -13.19
N ILE A 12 -4.48 -24.03 -13.93
CA ILE A 12 -4.82 -24.74 -15.17
C ILE A 12 -5.63 -26.01 -14.86
N ASP A 13 -5.14 -26.85 -13.95
CA ASP A 13 -5.75 -28.14 -13.62
C ASP A 13 -7.17 -27.97 -13.06
N ASN A 14 -7.40 -26.92 -12.27
CA ASN A 14 -8.72 -26.58 -11.73
C ASN A 14 -9.55 -25.68 -12.64
N GLN A 15 -9.05 -25.34 -13.84
CA GLN A 15 -9.71 -24.46 -14.80
C GLN A 15 -10.21 -23.16 -14.16
N VAL A 16 -9.33 -22.52 -13.38
CA VAL A 16 -9.69 -21.29 -12.67
C VAL A 16 -9.93 -20.19 -13.69
N ARG A 17 -11.20 -19.83 -13.84
CA ARG A 17 -11.63 -18.78 -14.77
C ARG A 17 -11.06 -17.43 -14.39
N GLU A 18 -10.75 -16.63 -15.41
CA GLU A 18 -10.48 -15.21 -15.27
C GLU A 18 -11.57 -14.51 -14.46
N SER A 19 -11.16 -13.46 -13.77
CA SER A 19 -12.04 -12.75 -12.86
C SER A 19 -11.66 -11.28 -12.75
N LYS A 20 -12.35 -10.57 -11.86
CA LYS A 20 -12.03 -9.18 -11.52
C LYS A 20 -10.61 -9.00 -10.99
N ILE A 21 -9.96 -10.06 -10.49
CA ILE A 21 -8.66 -10.03 -9.83
C ILE A 21 -7.59 -10.87 -10.53
N LEU A 22 -7.92 -11.51 -11.66
CA LEU A 22 -7.02 -12.44 -12.35
C LEU A 22 -7.25 -12.36 -13.85
N GLU A 23 -6.18 -12.17 -14.61
CA GLU A 23 -6.19 -12.18 -16.08
C GLU A 23 -4.95 -12.88 -16.61
N TYR A 24 -5.15 -13.68 -17.66
CA TYR A 24 -4.12 -14.41 -18.37
C TYR A 24 -3.84 -13.76 -19.73
N LYS A 25 -2.57 -13.75 -20.12
CA LYS A 25 -2.13 -13.29 -21.43
C LYS A 25 -1.08 -14.26 -21.97
N GLU A 26 -1.18 -14.60 -23.24
CA GLU A 26 -0.18 -15.47 -23.88
C GLU A 26 1.17 -14.76 -24.05
N SER A 27 1.17 -13.47 -24.40
CA SER A 27 2.38 -12.70 -24.73
C SER A 27 2.43 -11.33 -24.07
N LEU A 28 3.64 -10.82 -23.88
CA LEU A 28 3.87 -9.44 -23.41
C LEU A 28 3.41 -8.43 -24.47
N PRO A 29 3.03 -7.21 -24.05
CA PRO A 29 2.72 -6.14 -25.00
C PRO A 29 3.97 -5.80 -25.81
N ASP A 30 3.83 -5.83 -27.13
CA ASP A 30 4.86 -5.38 -28.06
C ASP A 30 5.02 -3.84 -28.01
N ASN A 31 5.90 -3.30 -28.85
CA ASN A 31 6.18 -1.86 -28.87
C ASN A 31 5.14 -1.02 -29.62
N THR A 32 4.07 -1.63 -30.13
CA THR A 32 3.01 -0.89 -30.83
C THR A 32 2.18 -0.06 -29.85
N ASP A 33 1.72 1.10 -30.32
CA ASP A 33 0.89 1.98 -29.51
C ASP A 33 -0.43 1.33 -29.09
N ALA A 34 -0.99 0.46 -29.94
CA ALA A 34 -2.21 -0.27 -29.64
C ALA A 34 -2.03 -1.23 -28.44
N LYS A 35 -0.95 -2.02 -28.43
CA LYS A 35 -0.67 -2.96 -27.34
C LYS A 35 -0.24 -2.27 -26.05
N LYS A 36 0.49 -1.15 -26.15
CA LYS A 36 0.77 -0.29 -24.99
C LYS A 36 -0.53 0.25 -24.38
N LYS A 37 -1.45 0.77 -25.19
CA LYS A 37 -2.76 1.25 -24.70
C LYS A 37 -3.58 0.13 -24.04
N GLU A 38 -3.61 -1.05 -24.64
CA GLU A 38 -4.31 -2.22 -24.11
C GLU A 38 -3.75 -2.62 -22.73
N PHE A 39 -2.43 -2.70 -22.61
CA PHE A 39 -1.73 -3.01 -21.37
C PHE A 39 -1.98 -1.96 -20.28
N LEU A 40 -1.90 -0.67 -20.62
CA LEU A 40 -2.20 0.42 -19.68
C LEU A 40 -3.66 0.39 -19.22
N ALA A 41 -4.59 0.04 -20.10
CA ALA A 41 -5.99 -0.15 -19.75
C ALA A 41 -6.17 -1.33 -18.78
N ASP A 42 -5.49 -2.46 -19.00
CA ASP A 42 -5.51 -3.60 -18.06
C ASP A 42 -4.99 -3.17 -16.69
N VAL A 43 -3.80 -2.57 -16.64
CA VAL A 43 -3.16 -2.14 -15.38
C VAL A 43 -4.02 -1.13 -14.62
N SER A 44 -4.48 -0.06 -15.28
CA SER A 44 -5.35 0.95 -14.64
C SER A 44 -6.67 0.36 -14.16
N SER A 45 -7.27 -0.56 -14.93
CA SER A 45 -8.56 -1.18 -14.57
C SER A 45 -8.48 -1.99 -13.28
N PHE A 46 -7.37 -2.73 -13.07
CA PHE A 46 -7.13 -3.46 -11.82
C PHE A 46 -7.03 -2.50 -10.64
N SER A 47 -6.18 -1.47 -10.74
CA SER A 47 -6.00 -0.51 -9.65
C SER A 47 -7.27 0.25 -9.31
N ASN A 48 -8.09 0.60 -10.31
CA ASN A 48 -9.38 1.28 -10.12
C ASN A 48 -10.48 0.42 -9.51
N THR A 49 -10.26 -0.90 -9.41
CA THR A 49 -11.28 -1.84 -8.94
C THR A 49 -10.84 -2.54 -7.67
N SER A 50 -10.28 -3.75 -7.75
CA SER A 50 -9.96 -4.60 -6.61
C SER A 50 -8.47 -4.94 -6.50
N GLY A 51 -7.66 -4.44 -7.44
CA GLY A 51 -6.35 -5.00 -7.70
C GLY A 51 -6.43 -6.41 -8.29
N GLY A 52 -5.28 -7.06 -8.46
CA GLY A 52 -5.22 -8.41 -8.99
C GLY A 52 -3.85 -8.81 -9.52
N HIS A 53 -3.87 -9.91 -10.27
CA HIS A 53 -2.71 -10.50 -10.93
C HIS A 53 -2.95 -10.53 -12.44
N LEU A 54 -1.99 -9.98 -13.18
CA LEU A 54 -1.90 -10.13 -14.63
C LEU A 54 -0.75 -11.11 -14.92
N ILE A 55 -1.07 -12.26 -15.51
CA ILE A 55 -0.13 -13.37 -15.69
C ILE A 55 0.15 -13.57 -17.17
N PHE A 56 1.42 -13.46 -17.56
CA PHE A 56 1.87 -13.59 -18.95
C PHE A 56 2.57 -14.93 -19.20
N GLY A 57 2.35 -15.49 -20.40
CA GLY A 57 2.89 -16.79 -20.82
C GLY A 57 1.92 -17.96 -20.59
N ILE A 58 0.64 -17.65 -20.30
CA ILE A 58 -0.44 -18.64 -20.20
C ILE A 58 -1.44 -18.34 -21.32
N ARG A 59 -1.75 -19.35 -22.13
CA ARG A 59 -2.83 -19.27 -23.11
C ARG A 59 -4.16 -19.44 -22.41
N GLU A 60 -5.15 -18.65 -22.81
CA GLU A 60 -6.52 -18.80 -22.36
C GLU A 60 -7.46 -19.04 -23.56
N THR A 61 -8.54 -19.76 -23.31
CA THR A 61 -9.69 -19.89 -24.22
C THR A 61 -10.96 -19.59 -23.42
N ASP A 62 -11.74 -18.61 -23.86
CA ASP A 62 -13.00 -18.19 -23.21
C ASP A 62 -12.84 -17.85 -21.71
N GLY A 63 -11.68 -17.29 -21.34
CA GLY A 63 -11.31 -16.92 -19.98
C GLY A 63 -10.86 -18.10 -19.11
N LEU A 64 -10.62 -19.28 -19.70
CA LEU A 64 -10.07 -20.45 -18.99
C LEU A 64 -8.63 -20.69 -19.43
N PRO A 65 -7.68 -20.85 -18.49
CA PRO A 65 -6.29 -21.11 -18.83
C PRO A 65 -6.15 -22.54 -19.41
N SER A 66 -5.53 -22.67 -20.59
CA SER A 66 -5.35 -23.94 -21.29
C SER A 66 -3.91 -24.46 -21.21
N ASP A 67 -2.92 -23.61 -21.49
CA ASP A 67 -1.54 -24.03 -21.68
C ASP A 67 -0.54 -23.10 -21.01
N LEU A 68 0.41 -23.69 -20.30
CA LEU A 68 1.55 -23.00 -19.70
C LEU A 68 2.70 -22.93 -20.72
N LEU A 69 2.61 -21.98 -21.65
CA LEU A 69 3.54 -21.88 -22.78
C LEU A 69 4.90 -21.30 -22.38
N GLY A 70 4.90 -20.34 -21.45
CA GLY A 70 6.05 -19.54 -21.08
C GLY A 70 6.47 -18.54 -22.17
N LEU A 71 7.17 -17.49 -21.74
CA LEU A 71 7.75 -16.44 -22.56
C LEU A 71 9.22 -16.74 -22.84
N SER A 72 9.64 -16.54 -24.08
CA SER A 72 11.04 -16.58 -24.49
C SER A 72 11.60 -15.17 -24.44
N ILE A 73 12.28 -14.82 -23.35
CA ILE A 73 12.84 -13.49 -23.09
C ILE A 73 14.34 -13.64 -22.82
N GLU A 74 15.16 -12.92 -23.59
CA GLU A 74 16.63 -12.97 -23.44
C GLU A 74 17.09 -12.23 -22.17
N ASN A 75 16.49 -11.07 -21.88
CA ASN A 75 16.81 -10.25 -20.72
C ASN A 75 15.52 -9.82 -20.02
N ILE A 76 15.18 -10.53 -18.93
CA ILE A 76 13.96 -10.28 -18.17
C ILE A 76 13.98 -8.93 -17.45
N ASP A 77 15.13 -8.52 -16.92
CA ASP A 77 15.27 -7.25 -16.21
C ASP A 77 15.01 -6.07 -17.15
N ALA A 78 15.49 -6.15 -18.40
CA ALA A 78 15.23 -5.14 -19.41
C ALA A 78 13.74 -5.06 -19.79
N GLU A 79 13.05 -6.20 -19.89
CA GLU A 79 11.61 -6.23 -20.16
C GLU A 79 10.77 -5.71 -19.00
N ILE A 80 11.11 -6.06 -17.75
CA ILE A 80 10.45 -5.51 -16.56
C ILE A 80 10.61 -3.99 -16.53
N LEU A 81 11.83 -3.49 -16.71
CA LEU A 81 12.10 -2.04 -16.76
C LEU A 81 11.32 -1.34 -17.88
N ARG A 82 11.20 -1.99 -19.05
CA ARG A 82 10.39 -1.47 -20.17
C ARG A 82 8.92 -1.32 -19.78
N LEU A 83 8.33 -2.36 -19.18
CA LEU A 83 6.93 -2.35 -18.74
C LEU A 83 6.69 -1.33 -17.63
N GLU A 84 7.59 -1.21 -16.67
CA GLU A 84 7.55 -0.19 -15.62
C GLU A 84 7.54 1.22 -16.20
N ASN A 85 8.42 1.50 -17.17
CA ASN A 85 8.46 2.79 -17.85
C ASN A 85 7.15 3.07 -18.61
N ILE A 86 6.60 2.08 -19.32
CA ILE A 86 5.30 2.22 -20.00
C ILE A 86 4.21 2.60 -18.99
N ILE A 87 4.12 1.90 -17.87
CA ILE A 87 3.13 2.18 -16.81
C ILE A 87 3.34 3.59 -16.23
N ARG A 88 4.59 3.93 -15.88
CA ARG A 88 4.94 5.20 -15.23
C ARG A 88 4.58 6.40 -16.09
N ASP A 89 4.78 6.29 -17.40
CA ASP A 89 4.64 7.39 -18.34
C ASP A 89 3.22 7.41 -18.97
N GLY A 90 2.48 6.29 -18.90
CA GLY A 90 1.17 6.13 -19.51
C GLY A 90 -0.03 6.17 -18.55
N ILE A 91 0.17 6.26 -17.23
CA ILE A 91 -0.90 6.31 -16.23
C ILE A 91 -0.77 7.49 -15.27
N GLU A 92 -1.86 8.23 -15.09
CA GLU A 92 -1.94 9.37 -14.17
C GLU A 92 -3.21 9.34 -13.30
N PRO A 93 -3.12 9.56 -11.97
CA PRO A 93 -1.89 9.60 -11.16
C PRO A 93 -1.14 8.25 -11.22
N ARG A 94 0.13 8.22 -10.82
CA ARG A 94 0.91 6.97 -10.83
C ARG A 94 0.35 5.96 -9.83
N ILE A 95 0.42 4.68 -10.19
CA ILE A 95 0.00 3.57 -9.32
C ILE A 95 1.18 3.20 -8.41
N PRO A 96 1.05 3.29 -7.08
CA PRO A 96 2.11 2.88 -6.17
C PRO A 96 2.17 1.35 -6.03
N SER A 97 3.36 0.83 -5.74
CA SER A 97 3.57 -0.55 -5.26
C SER A 97 3.12 -1.67 -6.21
N ILE A 98 3.25 -1.47 -7.52
CA ILE A 98 3.20 -2.58 -8.49
C ILE A 98 4.44 -3.44 -8.28
N SER A 99 4.29 -4.76 -8.31
CA SER A 99 5.40 -5.70 -8.19
C SER A 99 5.41 -6.72 -9.32
N PHE A 100 6.59 -6.99 -9.85
CA PHE A 100 6.84 -7.99 -10.88
C PHE A 100 7.45 -9.23 -10.24
N GLN A 101 7.02 -10.40 -10.68
CA GLN A 101 7.58 -11.67 -10.29
C GLN A 101 7.77 -12.53 -11.54
N ASP A 102 9.00 -12.90 -11.85
CA ASP A 102 9.33 -13.89 -12.85
C ASP A 102 9.38 -15.29 -12.22
N ILE A 103 8.90 -16.29 -12.96
CA ILE A 103 8.89 -17.69 -12.54
C ILE A 103 9.54 -18.52 -13.65
N PRO A 104 10.74 -19.07 -13.44
CA PRO A 104 11.42 -19.89 -14.43
C PRO A 104 10.75 -21.26 -14.59
N LEU A 105 10.64 -21.71 -15.83
CA LEU A 105 10.12 -23.02 -16.21
C LEU A 105 11.26 -23.97 -16.58
N LYS A 106 10.97 -25.27 -16.59
CA LYS A 106 11.97 -26.32 -16.92
C LYS A 106 12.55 -26.20 -18.33
N ASN A 107 11.84 -25.56 -19.25
CA ASN A 107 12.22 -25.40 -20.67
C ASN A 107 12.95 -24.07 -20.94
N SER A 108 13.55 -23.45 -19.92
CA SER A 108 14.25 -22.16 -20.00
C SER A 108 13.38 -20.97 -20.43
N LYS A 109 12.05 -21.15 -20.45
CA LYS A 109 11.09 -20.04 -20.57
C LYS A 109 10.68 -19.55 -19.20
N ILE A 110 10.01 -18.40 -19.16
CA ILE A 110 9.55 -17.80 -17.91
C ILE A 110 8.07 -17.43 -17.95
N ILE A 111 7.42 -17.40 -16.80
CA ILE A 111 6.12 -16.74 -16.62
C ILE A 111 6.37 -15.41 -15.91
N LEU A 112 5.76 -14.33 -16.41
CA LEU A 112 5.82 -13.03 -15.75
C LEU A 112 4.48 -12.74 -15.08
N ILE A 113 4.50 -12.49 -13.78
CA ILE A 113 3.33 -12.07 -13.01
C ILE A 113 3.51 -10.61 -12.63
N ILE A 114 2.51 -9.79 -12.94
CA ILE A 114 2.40 -8.43 -12.44
C ILE A 114 1.30 -8.42 -11.39
N TYR A 115 1.66 -8.13 -10.14
CA TYR A 115 0.68 -7.85 -9.10
C TYR A 115 0.40 -6.36 -9.07
N ILE A 116 -0.87 -6.02 -9.25
CA ILE A 116 -1.36 -4.64 -9.33
C ILE A 116 -2.29 -4.43 -8.14
N PRO A 117 -1.91 -3.63 -7.14
CA PRO A 117 -2.78 -3.42 -5.98
C PRO A 117 -3.99 -2.55 -6.36
N ARG A 118 -5.09 -2.71 -5.60
CA ARG A 118 -6.14 -1.68 -5.56
C ARG A 118 -5.49 -0.39 -5.08
N SER A 119 -5.69 0.68 -5.82
CA SER A 119 -5.12 1.96 -5.44
C SER A 119 -6.06 2.76 -4.55
N TRP A 120 -5.45 3.71 -3.83
CA TRP A 120 -6.11 4.66 -2.93
C TRP A 120 -6.16 6.07 -3.52
N THR A 121 -5.34 6.34 -4.55
CA THR A 121 -5.32 7.59 -5.32
C THR A 121 -6.18 7.46 -6.58
N LEU A 122 -7.39 6.92 -6.39
CA LEU A 122 -8.35 6.71 -7.47
C LEU A 122 -8.98 8.04 -7.91
N PRO A 123 -9.38 8.13 -9.19
CA PRO A 123 -9.18 7.15 -10.26
C PRO A 123 -7.86 7.34 -11.04
N HIS A 124 -7.32 6.25 -11.60
CA HIS A 124 -6.18 6.23 -12.53
C HIS A 124 -6.63 6.29 -13.98
N MET A 125 -6.12 7.28 -14.71
CA MET A 125 -6.36 7.52 -16.14
C MET A 125 -5.21 6.98 -16.98
N VAL A 126 -5.51 6.36 -18.11
CA VAL A 126 -4.53 6.13 -19.17
C VAL A 126 -4.34 7.43 -19.95
N ILE A 127 -3.09 7.89 -20.12
CA ILE A 127 -2.71 9.16 -20.78
C ILE A 127 -1.72 8.98 -21.93
N PHE A 128 -1.87 7.92 -22.73
CA PHE A 128 -0.88 7.54 -23.73
C PHE A 128 -1.33 7.85 -25.16
N GLY A 129 -0.49 8.56 -25.94
CA GLY A 129 -0.73 8.79 -27.38
C GLY A 129 -2.07 9.46 -27.68
N GLY A 130 -2.40 10.54 -26.96
CA GLY A 130 -3.66 11.29 -27.06
C GLY A 130 -4.89 10.55 -26.50
N HIS A 131 -4.71 9.36 -25.94
CA HIS A 131 -5.77 8.59 -25.32
C HIS A 131 -5.90 8.97 -23.85
N SER A 132 -7.05 9.52 -23.47
CA SER A 132 -7.38 9.90 -22.08
C SER A 132 -8.66 9.21 -21.66
N ARG A 133 -8.54 8.06 -20.99
CA ARG A 133 -9.69 7.24 -20.56
C ARG A 133 -9.44 6.59 -19.21
N PHE A 134 -10.50 6.48 -18.43
CA PHE A 134 -10.54 5.72 -17.17
C PHE A 134 -11.13 4.35 -17.44
N TYR A 135 -10.53 3.31 -16.87
CA TYR A 135 -10.99 1.93 -16.99
C TYR A 135 -11.26 1.31 -15.62
N ALA A 136 -12.20 0.39 -15.56
CA ALA A 136 -12.47 -0.46 -14.41
C ALA A 136 -12.73 -1.91 -14.86
N ARG A 137 -12.90 -2.83 -13.90
CA ARG A 137 -13.13 -4.25 -14.17
C ARG A 137 -14.44 -4.72 -13.57
N ASN A 138 -15.16 -5.52 -14.33
CA ASN A 138 -16.26 -6.33 -13.83
C ASN A 138 -15.98 -7.81 -14.10
N SER A 139 -16.96 -8.69 -13.87
CA SER A 139 -16.81 -10.13 -14.07
C SER A 139 -16.61 -10.52 -15.54
N ALA A 140 -16.93 -9.63 -16.48
CA ALA A 140 -16.75 -9.82 -17.91
C ALA A 140 -15.45 -9.20 -18.45
N GLY A 141 -14.64 -8.56 -17.60
CA GLY A 141 -13.35 -7.98 -17.96
C GLY A 141 -13.28 -6.46 -17.78
N LYS A 142 -12.32 -5.84 -18.47
CA LYS A 142 -12.11 -4.38 -18.44
C LYS A 142 -13.18 -3.64 -19.24
N TYR A 143 -13.58 -2.46 -18.76
CA TYR A 143 -14.50 -1.57 -19.47
C TYR A 143 -14.17 -0.10 -19.16
N PRO A 144 -14.48 0.84 -20.08
CA PRO A 144 -14.31 2.26 -19.81
C PRO A 144 -15.37 2.76 -18.81
N LEU A 145 -14.94 3.53 -17.82
CA LEU A 145 -15.83 4.10 -16.81
C LEU A 145 -16.70 5.22 -17.37
N ASP A 146 -17.94 5.31 -16.89
CA ASP A 146 -18.83 6.43 -17.18
C ASP A 146 -18.65 7.61 -16.21
N VAL A 147 -19.36 8.72 -16.46
CA VAL A 147 -19.24 9.94 -15.64
C VAL A 147 -19.67 9.72 -14.19
N ALA A 148 -20.69 8.91 -13.94
CA ALA A 148 -21.19 8.65 -12.59
C ALA A 148 -20.22 7.76 -11.80
N GLU A 149 -19.64 6.74 -12.45
CA GLU A 149 -18.63 5.89 -11.86
C GLU A 149 -17.32 6.67 -11.60
N ILE A 150 -16.87 7.52 -12.55
CA ILE A 150 -15.72 8.40 -12.35
C ILE A 150 -15.94 9.30 -11.14
N ARG A 151 -17.11 9.96 -11.03
CA ARG A 151 -17.45 10.79 -9.85
C ARG A 151 -17.40 9.99 -8.56
N SER A 152 -17.94 8.77 -8.57
CA SER A 152 -17.94 7.89 -7.40
C SER A 152 -16.52 7.51 -6.96
N LEU A 153 -15.61 7.25 -7.91
CA LEU A 153 -14.21 6.94 -7.61
C LEU A 153 -13.46 8.14 -7.00
N PHE A 154 -13.71 9.36 -7.47
CA PHE A 154 -13.15 10.57 -6.88
C PHE A 154 -13.65 10.80 -5.44
N LEU A 155 -14.93 10.55 -5.17
CA LEU A 155 -15.47 10.67 -3.81
C LEU A 155 -14.84 9.67 -2.84
N LEU A 156 -14.58 8.44 -3.30
CA LEU A 156 -13.91 7.43 -2.48
C LEU A 156 -12.50 7.85 -2.05
N SER A 157 -11.71 8.51 -2.91
CA SER A 157 -10.37 9.00 -2.52
C SER A 157 -10.44 10.24 -1.61
N GLU A 158 -11.43 11.11 -1.78
CA GLU A 158 -11.63 12.28 -0.92
C GLU A 158 -11.96 11.90 0.54
N THR A 159 -12.75 10.84 0.75
CA THR A 159 -13.07 10.35 2.11
C THR A 159 -11.83 9.95 2.91
N THR A 160 -10.81 9.37 2.27
CA THR A 160 -9.57 8.93 2.96
C THR A 160 -8.79 10.13 3.50
N SER A 161 -8.65 11.19 2.71
CA SER A 161 -7.95 12.41 3.14
C SER A 161 -8.68 13.10 4.31
N GLN A 162 -10.01 13.16 4.24
CA GLN A 162 -10.83 13.71 5.32
C GLN A 162 -10.75 12.84 6.59
N GLN A 163 -10.70 11.51 6.46
CA GLN A 163 -10.54 10.59 7.57
C GLN A 163 -9.17 10.72 8.25
N ILE A 164 -8.09 10.89 7.47
CA ILE A 164 -6.74 11.17 8.01
C ILE A 164 -6.76 12.46 8.85
N ARG A 165 -7.34 13.54 8.30
CA ARG A 165 -7.46 14.82 9.02
C ARG A 165 -8.28 14.66 10.30
N SER A 166 -9.43 14.02 10.21
CA SER A 166 -10.34 13.78 11.34
C SER A 166 -9.68 12.95 12.44
N PHE A 167 -8.92 11.90 12.07
CA PHE A 167 -8.13 11.12 13.00
C PHE A 167 -7.13 12.00 13.74
N ARG A 168 -6.31 12.77 13.00
CA ARG A 168 -5.30 13.66 13.61
C ARG A 168 -5.94 14.69 14.53
N TYR A 169 -7.01 15.36 14.13
CA TYR A 169 -7.71 16.33 14.96
C TYR A 169 -8.21 15.71 16.27
N ARG A 170 -8.86 14.55 16.19
CA ARG A 170 -9.35 13.84 17.38
C ARG A 170 -8.19 13.48 18.32
N ARG A 171 -7.10 12.92 17.79
CA ARG A 171 -5.94 12.54 18.60
C ARG A 171 -5.27 13.73 19.28
N ILE A 172 -5.05 14.82 18.55
CA ILE A 172 -4.49 16.04 19.14
C ILE A 172 -5.42 16.62 20.22
N SER A 173 -6.74 16.62 19.99
CA SER A 173 -7.72 17.05 21.00
C SER A 173 -7.64 16.22 22.27
N ASN A 174 -7.54 14.89 22.15
CA ASN A 174 -7.37 13.99 23.29
C ASN A 174 -6.07 14.27 24.06
N ILE A 175 -4.96 14.49 23.36
CA ILE A 175 -3.66 14.81 23.98
C ILE A 175 -3.73 16.14 24.74
N ILE A 176 -4.34 17.16 24.15
CA ILE A 176 -4.54 18.47 24.80
C ILE A 176 -5.42 18.34 26.04
N SER A 177 -6.43 17.48 26.00
CA SER A 177 -7.39 17.27 27.10
C SER A 177 -6.89 16.30 28.17
N GLY A 178 -5.69 15.73 28.00
CA GLY A 178 -5.15 14.70 28.90
C GLY A 178 -5.83 13.32 28.80
N GLU A 179 -6.67 13.11 27.77
CA GLU A 179 -7.32 11.82 27.48
C GLU A 179 -6.36 10.87 26.75
N THR A 180 -5.23 10.59 27.38
CA THR A 180 -4.14 9.76 26.84
C THR A 180 -4.04 8.42 27.55
N PRO A 181 -3.46 7.39 26.91
CA PRO A 181 -3.36 6.06 27.51
C PRO A 181 -2.47 6.04 28.76
N ILE A 182 -1.54 6.99 28.88
CA ILE A 182 -0.75 7.25 30.08
C ILE A 182 -0.93 8.70 30.50
N TRP A 183 -0.58 9.01 31.74
CA TRP A 183 -0.47 10.40 32.18
C TRP A 183 0.72 11.07 31.50
N LEU A 184 0.54 12.32 31.07
CA LEU A 184 1.59 13.15 30.47
C LEU A 184 1.69 14.44 31.28
N ASP A 185 2.91 14.82 31.66
CA ASP A 185 3.17 16.08 32.37
C ASP A 185 2.60 17.28 31.62
N GLU A 186 2.21 18.34 32.33
CA GLU A 186 1.79 19.59 31.69
C GLU A 186 2.94 20.23 30.89
N GLY A 187 2.59 21.00 29.85
CA GLY A 187 3.57 21.70 29.00
C GLY A 187 3.67 21.16 27.57
N PRO A 188 4.71 21.58 26.83
CA PRO A 188 4.81 21.30 25.40
C PRO A 188 5.00 19.81 25.10
N LYS A 189 4.31 19.31 24.07
CA LYS A 189 4.36 17.91 23.65
C LYS A 189 4.91 17.79 22.24
N MET A 190 5.67 16.72 22.01
CA MET A 190 6.04 16.26 20.67
C MET A 190 5.11 15.11 20.28
N VAL A 191 4.51 15.19 19.09
CA VAL A 191 3.58 14.18 18.58
C VAL A 191 3.98 13.79 17.16
N LEU A 192 4.20 12.50 16.93
CA LEU A 192 4.43 11.90 15.62
C LEU A 192 3.27 10.97 15.27
N HIS A 193 2.63 11.23 14.13
CA HIS A 193 1.62 10.34 13.55
C HIS A 193 2.15 9.74 12.25
N ILE A 194 2.36 8.42 12.23
CA ILE A 194 2.63 7.66 11.01
C ILE A 194 1.32 6.99 10.61
N ILE A 195 0.72 7.46 9.52
CA ILE A 195 -0.59 7.00 9.06
C ILE A 195 -0.42 6.33 7.71
N PRO A 196 -0.37 4.98 7.65
CA PRO A 196 -0.45 4.27 6.39
C PRO A 196 -1.71 4.67 5.61
N LEU A 197 -1.57 4.86 4.29
CA LEU A 197 -2.74 5.18 3.44
C LEU A 197 -3.81 4.07 3.46
N THR A 198 -3.43 2.85 3.83
CA THR A 198 -4.34 1.70 3.98
C THR A 198 -5.15 1.70 5.27
N SER A 199 -4.85 2.57 6.24
CA SER A 199 -5.45 2.55 7.59
C SER A 199 -6.95 2.88 7.64
N PHE A 200 -7.50 3.45 6.56
CA PHE A 200 -8.93 3.76 6.46
C PHE A 200 -9.65 2.94 5.38
N GLY A 201 -8.94 2.01 4.75
CA GLY A 201 -9.53 1.09 3.79
C GLY A 201 -10.43 0.04 4.44
N LEU A 202 -11.30 -0.57 3.63
CA LEU A 202 -12.12 -1.69 4.05
C LEU A 202 -11.21 -2.93 4.28
N ALA A 203 -11.15 -3.38 5.53
CA ALA A 203 -10.73 -4.73 5.94
C ALA A 203 -9.24 -5.07 6.11
N LYS A 204 -8.38 -4.16 6.61
CA LYS A 204 -7.08 -4.58 7.17
C LYS A 204 -6.97 -4.28 8.66
N LYS A 205 -7.28 -5.30 9.49
CA LYS A 205 -6.86 -5.33 10.89
C LYS A 205 -5.49 -5.99 10.95
N PHE A 206 -4.51 -5.31 11.53
CA PHE A 206 -3.19 -5.90 11.73
C PHE A 206 -3.27 -6.93 12.86
N ASP A 207 -2.65 -8.09 12.66
CA ASP A 207 -2.50 -9.08 13.72
C ASP A 207 -1.50 -8.53 14.75
N LEU A 208 -2.01 -8.15 15.92
CA LEU A 208 -1.24 -7.58 17.01
C LEU A 208 -0.74 -8.63 18.01
N SER A 209 -0.86 -9.93 17.72
CA SER A 209 -0.57 -11.00 18.68
C SER A 209 0.91 -11.17 19.05
N SER A 210 1.85 -10.74 18.19
CA SER A 210 3.29 -10.96 18.39
C SER A 210 4.01 -9.88 19.21
N GLN A 211 3.90 -9.98 20.55
CA GLN A 211 4.50 -9.00 21.49
C GLN A 211 6.02 -8.80 21.33
N ILE A 212 6.79 -9.84 20.98
CA ILE A 212 8.26 -9.79 20.95
C ILE A 212 8.77 -8.85 19.86
N LYS A 213 8.21 -8.95 18.63
CA LYS A 213 8.59 -8.08 17.51
C LYS A 213 8.11 -6.64 17.72
N MET A 214 6.94 -6.48 18.35
CA MET A 214 6.36 -5.16 18.62
C MET A 214 7.12 -4.41 19.71
N ARG A 215 7.60 -5.11 20.75
CA ARG A 215 8.43 -4.52 21.80
C ARG A 215 9.68 -3.87 21.24
N SER A 216 10.40 -4.53 20.32
CA SER A 216 11.65 -3.99 19.76
C SER A 216 11.42 -2.89 18.72
N GLY A 217 10.31 -2.93 17.98
CA GLY A 217 10.03 -1.97 16.91
C GLY A 217 9.33 -0.68 17.36
N LEU A 218 8.60 -0.69 18.47
CA LEU A 218 7.76 0.46 18.89
C LEU A 218 8.36 1.21 20.09
N ARG A 219 9.61 1.64 19.98
CA ARG A 219 10.29 2.44 21.01
C ARG A 219 9.60 3.81 21.18
N PRO A 220 9.21 4.21 22.41
CA PRO A 220 8.79 5.59 22.67
C PRO A 220 9.93 6.59 22.42
N ILE A 221 9.58 7.76 21.87
CA ILE A 221 10.55 8.81 21.53
C ILE A 221 11.37 9.18 22.77
N ASN A 222 12.70 9.21 22.64
CA ASN A 222 13.63 9.57 23.70
C ASN A 222 13.55 8.71 24.98
N SER A 223 13.19 7.42 24.86
CA SER A 223 13.13 6.49 26.00
C SER A 223 14.21 5.42 25.92
N SER A 224 14.79 5.02 27.05
CA SER A 224 15.79 3.94 27.15
C SER A 224 15.21 2.60 27.61
N GLY A 225 13.97 2.59 28.11
CA GLY A 225 13.22 1.41 28.49
C GLY A 225 11.72 1.71 28.51
N TRP A 226 10.90 0.70 28.22
CA TRP A 226 9.45 0.83 28.13
C TRP A 226 8.73 -0.47 28.45
N ASN A 227 7.47 -0.35 28.86
CA ASN A 227 6.57 -1.45 29.15
C ASN A 227 5.55 -1.60 28.02
N PRO A 228 5.18 -2.83 27.60
CA PRO A 228 4.06 -3.02 26.70
C PRO A 228 2.73 -3.05 27.47
N ARG A 229 1.63 -2.79 26.77
CA ARG A 229 0.26 -3.01 27.24
C ARG A 229 -0.68 -3.11 26.04
N TYR A 230 -1.69 -3.97 26.12
CA TYR A 230 -2.81 -3.92 25.18
C TYR A 230 -3.92 -3.05 25.75
N ASN A 231 -4.55 -2.24 24.89
CA ASN A 231 -5.75 -1.49 25.20
C ASN A 231 -6.79 -1.70 24.09
N PHE A 232 -7.95 -1.07 24.23
CA PHE A 232 -9.03 -1.17 23.23
C PHE A 232 -8.58 -0.74 21.82
N ASP A 233 -7.66 0.22 21.74
CA ASP A 233 -7.19 0.79 20.48
C ASP A 233 -6.10 -0.06 19.80
N GLY A 234 -5.36 -0.89 20.55
CA GLY A 234 -4.34 -1.79 20.02
C GLY A 234 -3.22 -2.08 21.01
N PHE A 235 -1.97 -1.97 20.54
CA PHE A 235 -0.76 -2.22 21.33
C PHE A 235 -0.08 -0.90 21.71
N LEU A 236 0.28 -0.77 22.98
CA LEU A 236 0.93 0.40 23.55
C LEU A 236 2.30 0.01 24.09
N ALA A 237 3.33 0.78 23.76
CA ALA A 237 4.61 0.81 24.44
C ALA A 237 4.73 2.16 25.17
N PHE A 238 5.11 2.17 26.45
CA PHE A 238 5.18 3.39 27.23
C PHE A 238 6.29 3.37 28.28
N ASP A 239 6.84 4.54 28.59
CA ASP A 239 7.79 4.69 29.70
C ASP A 239 7.10 5.25 30.96
N THR A 240 7.87 5.38 32.04
CA THR A 240 7.40 5.96 33.31
C THR A 240 7.54 7.47 33.38
N TYR A 241 8.10 8.10 32.35
CA TYR A 241 8.46 9.52 32.36
C TYR A 241 7.50 10.38 31.54
N GLY A 242 6.57 9.80 30.78
CA GLY A 242 5.62 10.59 29.97
C GLY A 242 5.88 10.51 28.48
N ALA A 243 6.33 9.35 27.99
CA ALA A 243 6.39 9.03 26.58
C ALA A 243 5.69 7.70 26.26
N TYR A 244 5.03 7.64 25.10
CA TYR A 244 4.42 6.41 24.60
C TYR A 244 4.45 6.32 23.08
N THR A 245 4.33 5.09 22.58
CA THR A 245 4.05 4.73 21.18
C THR A 245 2.86 3.78 21.15
N GLN A 246 1.77 4.19 20.50
CA GLN A 246 0.55 3.41 20.27
C GLN A 246 0.51 2.92 18.82
N LEU A 247 0.39 1.61 18.64
CA LEU A 247 0.02 0.97 17.38
C LEU A 247 -1.48 0.64 17.43
N PHE A 248 -2.26 1.27 16.56
CA PHE A 248 -3.69 1.03 16.44
C PHE A 248 -3.98 -0.24 15.62
N HIS A 249 -5.15 -0.85 15.82
CA HIS A 249 -5.60 -2.03 15.05
C HIS A 249 -5.58 -1.82 13.53
N ASN A 250 -5.74 -0.58 13.07
CA ASN A 250 -5.69 -0.21 11.66
C ASN A 250 -4.28 0.18 11.17
N GLY A 251 -3.23 -0.07 11.97
CA GLY A 251 -1.83 0.12 11.61
C GLY A 251 -1.32 1.55 11.74
N ILE A 252 -2.14 2.49 12.20
CA ILE A 252 -1.65 3.84 12.52
C ILE A 252 -0.70 3.73 13.72
N ILE A 253 0.38 4.51 13.69
CA ILE A 253 1.29 4.66 14.82
C ILE A 253 1.22 6.11 15.32
N GLU A 254 1.03 6.26 16.62
CA GLU A 254 1.11 7.54 17.32
C GLU A 254 2.20 7.45 18.39
N ALA A 255 3.22 8.30 18.29
CA ALA A 255 4.23 8.45 19.32
C ALA A 255 4.16 9.84 19.94
N VAL A 256 4.16 9.91 21.27
CA VAL A 256 4.06 11.16 22.03
C VAL A 256 5.16 11.19 23.08
N ASN A 257 5.78 12.36 23.24
CA ASN A 257 6.75 12.62 24.29
C ASN A 257 6.48 13.99 24.92
N ALA A 258 6.44 14.03 26.25
CA ALA A 258 6.19 15.24 27.04
C ALA A 258 7.46 15.92 27.59
N ASN A 259 8.64 15.33 27.38
CA ASN A 259 9.84 15.66 28.15
C ASN A 259 10.97 16.27 27.32
N ILE A 260 10.99 16.03 26.01
CA ILE A 260 12.05 16.49 25.11
C ILE A 260 11.99 17.99 24.86
N ILE A 261 10.78 18.56 24.95
CA ILE A 261 10.56 20.00 24.85
C ILE A 261 10.38 20.51 26.26
N GLY A 262 11.34 21.32 26.73
CA GLY A 262 11.36 21.79 28.11
C GLY A 262 12.08 23.12 28.22
N GLY A 263 11.48 24.05 28.97
CA GLY A 263 12.08 25.34 29.29
C GLY A 263 12.82 25.27 30.61
N GLY A 264 14.11 25.62 30.61
CA GLY A 264 14.69 26.21 31.81
C GLY A 264 13.92 27.50 32.15
N THR A 265 13.91 27.88 33.42
CA THR A 265 13.10 28.93 34.09
C THR A 265 12.95 30.31 33.41
N ARG A 266 13.57 30.55 32.25
CA ARG A 266 13.47 31.80 31.49
C ARG A 266 13.02 31.66 30.02
N HIS A 267 13.15 30.52 29.35
CA HIS A 267 12.76 30.37 27.94
C HIS A 267 12.37 28.92 27.57
N THR A 268 11.25 28.76 26.86
CA THR A 268 10.90 27.51 26.15
C THR A 268 11.85 27.32 24.97
N LYS A 269 12.63 26.24 24.97
CA LYS A 269 13.56 25.92 23.88
C LYS A 269 13.13 24.61 23.21
N ILE A 270 13.17 24.59 21.88
CA ILE A 270 13.13 23.35 21.10
C ILE A 270 14.59 23.00 20.78
N PRO A 271 15.15 21.92 21.36
CA PRO A 271 16.53 21.55 21.09
C PRO A 271 16.63 20.97 19.68
N SER A 272 17.12 21.75 18.70
CA SER A 272 17.09 21.40 17.27
C SER A 272 17.67 20.02 16.96
N VAL A 273 18.92 19.75 17.35
CA VAL A 273 19.62 18.49 17.04
C VAL A 273 19.01 17.29 17.77
N PRO A 274 18.73 17.33 19.09
CA PRO A 274 18.03 16.24 19.77
C PRO A 274 16.62 15.98 19.23
N TYR A 275 15.87 17.04 18.92
CA TYR A 275 14.51 16.91 18.38
C TYR A 275 14.47 16.13 17.07
N GLU A 276 15.31 16.51 16.10
CA GLU A 276 15.37 15.83 14.80
C GLU A 276 15.88 14.39 14.94
N ARG A 277 16.94 14.18 15.74
CA ARG A 277 17.54 12.86 15.94
C ARG A 277 16.54 11.87 16.54
N GLU A 278 15.87 12.25 17.61
CA GLU A 278 14.92 11.37 18.30
C GLU A 278 13.67 11.11 17.45
N LEU A 279 13.24 12.07 16.63
CA LEU A 279 12.14 11.87 15.68
C LEU A 279 12.50 10.80 14.63
N ILE A 280 13.70 10.90 14.03
CA ILE A 280 14.15 9.95 13.00
C ILE A 280 14.34 8.56 13.60
N GLN A 281 14.92 8.45 14.79
CA GLN A 281 15.12 7.15 15.46
C GLN A 281 13.83 6.48 15.92
N ALA A 282 12.76 7.23 16.11
CA ALA A 282 11.46 6.70 16.51
C ALA A 282 10.63 6.18 15.32
N ILE A 283 11.09 6.36 14.08
CA ILE A 283 10.46 5.78 12.90
C ILE A 283 10.80 4.27 12.87
N PRO A 284 9.80 3.38 12.97
CA PRO A 284 10.00 1.92 12.95
C PRO A 284 10.35 1.37 11.56
#